data_AF-A0AAD3VSH6-F1
#
_entry.id   AF-A0AAD3VSH6-F1
#
_cell.length_a   1.000
_cell.length_b   1.000
_cell.length_c   1.000
_cell.angle_alpha   90.00
_cell.angle_beta   90.00
_cell.angle_gamma   90.00
#
_symmetry.space_group_name_H-M   'P 1'
#
loop_
_entity.id
_entity.type
_entity.pdbx_description
1 polymer ?
#
loop_
_entity_poly.entity_id
_entity_poly.type
_entity_poly.pdbx_seq_one_letter_code
_entity_poly.pdbx_strand_id
1 'polypeptide(L)' 'MEKKQKKKPELGLFLALGLCFGSAIGLLLDNMAMGPGVGLLFGVVAYQLAMERYKKES' A
#
# COMPACT_ATOMS: atom_id res chain seq x y z
N MET A 1 -12.78 26.59 -8.46
CA MET A 1 -13.14 25.19 -8.15
C MET A 1 -11.98 24.31 -8.63
N GLU A 2 -11.10 23.89 -7.72
CA GLU A 2 -10.01 22.97 -8.06
C GLU A 2 -10.61 21.62 -8.46
N LYS A 3 -10.54 21.28 -9.74
CA LYS A 3 -10.83 19.92 -10.21
C LYS A 3 -9.77 19.01 -9.61
N LYS A 4 -10.08 18.33 -8.49
CA LYS A 4 -9.28 17.22 -7.98
C LYS A 4 -9.22 16.14 -9.06
N GLN A 5 -8.21 16.22 -9.92
CA GLN A 5 -7.91 15.14 -10.85
C GLN A 5 -7.59 13.91 -10.00
N LYS A 6 -8.40 12.86 -10.15
CA LYS A 6 -8.15 11.56 -9.52
C LYS A 6 -6.85 11.04 -10.10
N LYS A 7 -5.77 11.16 -9.33
CA LYS A 7 -4.47 10.62 -9.71
C LYS A 7 -4.55 9.11 -9.66
N LYS A 8 -3.99 8.46 -10.69
CA LYS A 8 -3.82 7.02 -10.71
C LYS A 8 -3.06 6.60 -9.45
N PRO A 9 -3.55 5.59 -8.70
CA PRO A 9 -2.79 5.08 -7.56
C PRO A 9 -1.42 4.58 -8.04
N GLU A 10 -0.36 4.96 -7.33
CA GLU A 10 1.02 4.62 -7.68
C GLU A 10 1.48 3.40 -6.89
N LEU A 11 1.78 2.31 -7.58
CA LEU A 11 2.20 1.03 -6.99
C LEU A 11 3.37 1.20 -6.00
N GLY A 12 4.36 2.01 -6.36
CA GLY A 12 5.53 2.28 -5.53
C GLY A 12 5.21 2.96 -4.20
N LEU A 13 4.20 3.83 -4.17
CA LEU A 13 3.78 4.52 -2.94
C LEU A 13 3.13 3.54 -1.95
N PHE A 14 2.25 2.67 -2.45
CA PHE A 14 1.59 1.64 -1.63
C PHE A 14 2.57 0.57 -1.15
N LEU A 15 3.54 0.16 -1.98
CA LEU A 15 4.61 -0.74 -1.57
C LEU A 15 5.51 -0.12 -0.51
N ALA A 16 5.93 1.14 -0.70
CA ALA A 16 6.80 1.83 0.26
C ALA A 16 6.09 2.01 1.61
N LEU A 17 4.81 2.39 1.61
CA LEU A 17 3.98 2.46 2.81
C LEU A 17 3.84 1.09 3.48
N GLY A 18 3.46 0.06 2.71
CA GLY A 18 3.31 -1.30 3.22
C GLY A 18 4.61 -1.87 3.78
N LEU A 19 5.74 -1.62 3.12
CA LEU A 19 7.05 -2.04 3.57
C LEU A 19 7.47 -1.31 4.84
N CYS A 20 7.33 0.03 4.90
CA CYS A 20 7.74 0.83 6.04
C CYS A 20 6.91 0.54 7.30
N PHE A 21 5.58 0.44 7.14
CA PHE A 21 4.70 0.06 8.26
C PHE A 21 4.84 -1.42 8.62
N GLY A 22 4.93 -2.31 7.64
CA GLY A 22 5.08 -3.74 7.89
C GLY A 22 6.40 -4.08 8.56
N SER A 23 7.50 -3.46 8.15
CA SER A 23 8.80 -3.64 8.81
C SER A 23 8.79 -3.08 10.24
N ALA A 24 8.18 -1.91 10.48
CA ALA A 24 7.99 -1.39 11.83
C ALA A 24 7.16 -2.33 12.72
N ILE A 25 6.05 -2.89 12.19
CA ILE A 25 5.20 -3.86 12.90
C ILE A 25 5.94 -5.18 13.14
N GLY A 26 6.68 -5.69 12.15
CA GLY A 26 7.48 -6.90 12.32
C GLY A 26 8.59 -6.77 13.34
N LEU A 27 9.17 -5.57 13.47
CA LEU A 27 10.16 -5.25 14.49
C LEU A 27 9.53 -5.24 15.89
N LEU A 28 8.29 -4.73 16.03
CA LEU A 28 7.52 -4.77 17.28
C LEU A 28 7.08 -6.19 17.68
N LEU A 29 6.91 -7.09 16.72
CA LEU A 29 6.50 -8.48 16.95
C LEU A 29 7.71 -9.43 17.15
N ASP A 30 8.93 -8.89 17.25
CA ASP A 30 10.19 -9.66 17.34
C ASP A 30 10.37 -10.68 16.19
N ASN A 31 9.70 -10.40 15.06
CA ASN A 31 9.61 -11.31 13.93
C ASN A 31 9.89 -10.54 12.63
N MET A 32 11.13 -10.08 12.52
CA MET A 32 11.62 -9.23 11.44
C MET A 32 11.37 -9.80 10.04
N ALA A 33 11.34 -11.12 9.87
CA ALA A 33 11.07 -11.74 8.58
C ALA A 33 9.60 -11.61 8.15
N MET A 34 8.66 -11.64 9.10
CA MET A 34 7.23 -11.53 8.81
C MET A 34 6.82 -10.09 8.48
N GLY A 35 7.45 -9.08 9.08
CA GLY A 35 7.08 -7.68 8.89
C GLY A 35 7.06 -7.21 7.43
N PRO A 36 8.19 -7.30 6.69
CA PRO A 36 8.26 -6.95 5.28
C PRO A 36 7.33 -7.80 4.42
N GLY A 37 7.22 -9.11 4.69
CA GLY A 37 6.37 -10.02 3.94
C GLY A 37 4.89 -9.68 4.05
N VAL A 38 4.40 -9.50 5.27
CA VAL A 38 3.01 -9.11 5.55
C VAL A 38 2.73 -7.68 5.09
N GLY A 39 3.68 -6.76 5.30
CA GLY A 39 3.60 -5.38 4.86
C GLY A 39 3.47 -5.21 3.35
N LEU A 40 4.29 -5.93 2.59
CA LEU A 40 4.21 -5.93 1.13
C LEU A 40 2.92 -6.56 0.62
N LEU A 41 2.47 -7.68 1.22
CA LEU A 41 1.17 -8.28 0.89
C LEU A 41 0.03 -7.28 1.12
N PHE A 42 0.02 -6.59 2.25
CA PHE A 42 -0.96 -5.55 2.54
C PHE A 42 -0.89 -4.38 1.56
N GLY A 43 0.31 -3.92 1.23
CA GLY A 43 0.53 -2.84 0.27
C GLY A 43 0.01 -3.18 -1.12
N VAL A 44 0.23 -4.40 -1.60
CA VAL A 44 -0.27 -4.88 -2.91
C VAL A 44 -1.79 -5.00 -2.92
N VAL A 45 -2.39 -5.55 -1.85
CA VAL A 45 -3.86 -5.66 -1.74
C VAL A 45 -4.51 -4.26 -1.67
N ALA A 46 -3.93 -3.35 -0.91
CA ALA A 46 -4.39 -1.95 -0.84
C ALA A 46 -4.28 -1.24 -2.18
N TYR A 47 -3.17 -1.45 -2.91
CA TYR A 47 -3.01 -0.94 -4.26
C TYR A 47 -4.07 -1.50 -5.22
N GLN A 48 -4.31 -2.81 -5.21
CA GLN A 48 -5.31 -3.47 -6.05
C GLN A 48 -6.71 -2.89 -5.79
N LEU A 49 -7.10 -2.73 -4.52
CA LEU A 49 -8.37 -2.10 -4.13
C LEU A 49 -8.46 -0.65 -4.63
N ALA A 50 -7.40 0.14 -4.45
CA ALA A 50 -7.34 1.52 -4.92
C ALA A 50 -7.40 1.59 -6.46
N MET A 51 -6.74 0.68 -7.15
CA MET A 51 -6.71 0.60 -8.61
C MET A 51 -8.06 0.13 -9.19
N GLU A 52 -8.73 -0.82 -8.53
CA GLU A 52 -10.08 -1.24 -8.91
C GLU A 52 -11.09 -0.09 -8.76
N ARG A 53 -10.97 0.69 -7.67
CA ARG A 53 -11.77 1.92 -7.47
C ARG A 53 -11.49 2.96 -8.56
N TYR A 54 -10.22 3.18 -8.89
CA TYR A 54 -9.84 4.08 -9.98
C TYR A 54 -10.41 3.62 -11.32
N LYS A 55 -10.37 2.33 -11.63
CA LYS A 55 -10.92 1.76 -12.88
C LYS A 55 -12.46 1.80 -12.93
N LYS A 56 -13.15 1.66 -11.79
CA LYS A 56 -14.62 1.81 -11.72
C LYS A 56 -15.08 3.25 -11.91
N GLU A 57 -14.18 4.20 -11.67
CA GLU A 57 -14.49 5.63 -11.62
C GLU A 57 -13.91 6.43 -12.78
N SER A 58 -13.21 5.75 -13.70
CA SER A 58 -12.65 6.26 -14.95
C SER A 58 -13.33 5.63 -16.15
#